data_AF-A0A0K2RGK9-F1
#
_entry.id   AF-A0A0K2RGK9-F1
#
_cell.length_a   1.000
_cell.length_b   1.000
_cell.length_c   1.000
_cell.angle_alpha   90.00
_cell.angle_beta   90.00
_cell.angle_gamma   90.00
#
_symmetry.space_group_name_H-M   'P 1'
#
loop_
_entity.id
_entity.type
_entity.pdbx_description
1 polymer ?
#
loop_
_entity_poly.entity_id
_entity_poly.type
_entity_poly.pdbx_seq_one_letter_code
_entity_poly.pdbx_strand_id
1 'polypeptide(L)'
;MDPRRTRPSAGTAPSQPDRHGWPDPAGAKAVLRRESGVLTTDEDGLPLLALGGNAKPGEPRNGQHIRDAGEEAAAGELLIKSGVVLNPAHLALAALAGRDELDVLGKPLVKMVLTGAEVVTAGVPAPGA
;
A
#
# COMPACT_ATOMS: atom_id res chain seq x y z
N MET A 1 53.97 11.42 -1.16
CA MET A 1 53.85 9.99 -0.80
C MET A 1 53.71 9.97 0.72
N ASP A 2 52.56 9.73 1.35
CA ASP A 2 51.32 9.09 0.90
C ASP A 2 50.06 9.83 1.42
N PRO A 3 49.24 10.44 0.55
CA PRO A 3 47.98 11.09 0.90
C PRO A 3 46.75 10.14 0.89
N ARG A 4 46.92 8.81 0.92
CA ARG A 4 45.79 7.84 0.76
C ARG A 4 45.33 7.16 2.05
N ARG A 5 45.01 7.91 3.10
CA ARG A 5 44.24 7.33 4.22
C ARG A 5 43.18 8.24 4.80
N THR A 6 42.43 8.92 3.94
CA THR A 6 41.07 9.33 4.29
C THR A 6 40.20 8.08 4.34
N ARG A 7 40.04 7.50 5.53
CA ARG A 7 38.97 6.52 5.78
C ARG A 7 37.65 7.19 5.38
N PRO A 8 36.87 6.67 4.43
CA PRO A 8 35.48 7.03 4.37
C PRO A 8 34.85 6.48 5.65
N SER A 9 34.51 7.35 6.60
CA SER A 9 33.64 7.02 7.73
C SER A 9 32.23 6.81 7.18
N ALA A 10 32.03 5.75 6.42
CA ALA A 10 30.73 5.11 6.36
C ALA A 10 30.54 4.51 7.75
N GLY A 11 29.96 5.30 8.66
CA GLY A 11 29.44 4.74 9.90
C GLY A 11 28.48 3.65 9.50
N THR A 12 28.89 2.40 9.68
CA THR A 12 28.01 1.24 9.51
C THR A 12 26.95 1.42 10.58
N ALA A 13 25.80 1.95 10.18
CA ALA A 13 24.64 1.92 11.06
C ALA A 13 24.39 0.45 11.43
N PRO A 14 24.14 0.14 12.71
CA PRO A 14 23.92 -1.23 13.12
C PRO A 14 22.80 -1.85 12.29
N SER A 15 23.07 -3.00 11.66
CA SER A 15 22.04 -3.74 10.94
C SER A 15 21.06 -4.32 11.95
N GLN A 16 19.79 -3.93 11.86
CA GLN A 16 18.73 -4.48 12.70
C GLN A 16 17.78 -5.32 11.85
N PRO A 17 17.24 -6.44 12.40
CA PRO A 17 16.26 -7.23 11.68
C PRO A 17 14.98 -6.41 11.52
N ASP A 18 14.53 -6.28 10.29
CA ASP A 18 13.26 -5.64 9.98
C ASP A 18 12.30 -6.63 9.33
N ARG A 19 11.00 -6.45 9.58
CA ARG A 19 9.92 -7.25 8.99
C ARG A 19 9.09 -6.38 8.08
N HIS A 20 8.62 -6.97 6.98
CA HIS A 20 7.78 -6.26 6.02
C HIS A 20 6.58 -5.60 6.71
N GLY A 21 6.42 -4.29 6.49
CA GLY A 21 5.34 -3.48 7.06
C GLY A 21 5.61 -2.91 8.45
N TRP A 22 6.79 -3.18 9.04
CA TRP A 22 7.21 -2.51 10.27
C TRP A 22 7.84 -1.14 9.95
N PRO A 23 7.75 -0.14 10.85
CA PRO A 23 8.43 1.13 10.65
C PRO A 23 9.95 0.96 10.60
N ASP A 24 10.57 1.46 9.54
CA ASP A 24 12.03 1.47 9.41
C ASP A 24 12.68 2.20 10.61
N PRO A 25 13.80 1.70 11.16
CA PRO A 25 14.55 2.38 12.20
C PRO A 25 14.96 3.79 11.77
N ALA A 26 14.97 4.73 12.72
CA ALA A 26 15.39 6.11 12.44
C ALA A 26 16.79 6.16 11.81
N GLY A 27 16.88 6.78 10.63
CA GLY A 27 18.13 6.91 9.87
C GLY A 27 18.48 5.72 8.98
N ALA A 28 17.59 4.72 8.85
CA ALA A 28 17.72 3.69 7.82
C ALA A 28 17.82 4.33 6.42
N LYS A 29 18.74 3.82 5.61
CA LYS A 29 19.00 4.31 4.24
C LYS A 29 18.70 3.29 3.17
N ALA A 30 18.53 2.03 3.54
CA ALA A 30 18.05 0.95 2.70
C ALA A 30 17.75 -0.29 3.56
N VAL A 31 16.98 -1.22 3.03
CA VAL A 31 16.75 -2.54 3.62
C VAL A 31 17.39 -3.61 2.74
N LEU A 32 18.28 -4.42 3.32
CA LEU A 32 18.87 -5.57 2.63
C LEU A 32 17.98 -6.80 2.83
N ARG A 33 17.54 -7.41 1.72
CA ARG A 33 16.74 -8.64 1.77
C ARG A 33 17.58 -9.80 2.30
N ARG A 34 16.95 -10.68 3.09
CA ARG A 34 17.63 -11.79 3.77
C ARG A 34 18.37 -12.70 2.79
N GLU A 35 17.79 -12.96 1.63
CA GLU A 35 18.38 -13.79 0.57
C GLU A 35 19.63 -13.19 -0.09
N SER A 36 19.84 -11.88 0.06
CA SER A 36 21.02 -11.14 -0.42
C SER A 36 22.06 -10.90 0.69
N GLY A 37 21.77 -11.28 1.94
CA GLY A 37 22.63 -11.06 3.10
C GLY A 37 23.20 -12.35 3.68
N VAL A 38 24.41 -12.29 4.22
CA VAL A 38 25.02 -13.34 5.02
C VAL A 38 25.56 -12.74 6.32
N LEU A 39 25.33 -13.41 7.44
CA LEU A 39 25.96 -13.03 8.70
C LEU A 39 27.39 -13.56 8.72
N THR A 40 28.33 -12.66 8.92
CA THR A 40 29.75 -12.95 9.15
C THR A 40 30.16 -12.33 10.48
N THR A 41 31.43 -12.44 10.83
CA THR A 41 32.04 -11.71 11.93
C THR A 41 33.06 -10.70 11.40
N ASP A 42 33.25 -9.58 12.10
CA ASP A 42 34.37 -8.67 11.85
C ASP A 42 35.68 -9.18 12.49
N GLU A 43 36.74 -8.37 12.40
CA GLU A 43 38.07 -8.70 12.97
C GLU A 43 38.04 -8.88 14.50
N ASP A 44 37.06 -8.27 15.18
CA ASP A 44 36.86 -8.35 16.63
C ASP A 44 35.88 -9.48 17.02
N GLY A 45 35.41 -10.26 16.05
CA GLY A 45 34.47 -11.37 16.26
C GLY A 45 33.01 -10.93 16.42
N LEU A 46 32.68 -9.65 16.19
CA LEU A 46 31.33 -9.14 16.31
C LEU A 46 30.51 -9.47 15.06
N PRO A 47 29.21 -9.78 15.20
CA PRO A 47 28.36 -10.12 14.07
C PRO A 47 28.20 -8.92 13.12
N LEU A 48 28.50 -9.16 11.84
CA LEU A 48 28.41 -8.21 10.75
C LEU A 48 27.52 -8.79 9.65
N LEU A 49 26.63 -7.96 9.09
CA LEU A 49 25.88 -8.32 7.89
C LEU A 49 26.69 -8.00 6.64
N ALA A 50 27.03 -9.01 5.86
CA ALA A 50 27.73 -8.88 4.58
C ALA A 50 26.81 -9.25 3.40
N LEU A 51 27.20 -8.87 2.19
CA LEU A 51 26.49 -9.27 0.97
C LEU A 51 26.76 -10.74 0.64
N GLY A 52 25.71 -11.50 0.40
CA GLY A 52 25.79 -12.88 -0.06
C GLY A 52 26.00 -12.98 -1.57
N GLY A 53 26.27 -14.19 -2.07
CA GLY A 53 26.50 -14.44 -3.51
C GLY A 53 25.32 -14.14 -4.43
N ASN A 54 24.11 -14.00 -3.88
CA ASN A 54 22.91 -13.61 -4.62
C ASN A 54 22.69 -12.10 -4.68
N ALA A 55 23.50 -11.30 -3.98
CA ALA A 55 23.39 -9.85 -4.00
C ALA A 55 23.77 -9.30 -5.38
N LYS A 56 22.99 -8.34 -5.89
CA LYS A 56 23.32 -7.66 -7.13
C LYS A 56 24.46 -6.66 -6.89
N PRO A 57 25.30 -6.38 -7.90
CA PRO A 57 26.33 -5.35 -7.78
C PRO A 57 25.74 -4.01 -7.34
N GLY A 58 26.28 -3.44 -6.26
CA GLY A 58 25.84 -2.16 -5.70
C GLY A 58 24.62 -2.20 -4.79
N GLU A 59 24.17 -3.38 -4.35
CA GLU A 59 23.16 -3.50 -3.30
C GLU A 59 23.74 -3.32 -1.89
N PRO A 60 22.95 -2.81 -0.93
CA PRO A 60 21.68 -2.11 -1.15
C PRO A 60 21.93 -0.66 -1.62
N ARG A 61 21.16 -0.19 -2.59
CA ARG A 61 21.17 1.22 -3.03
C ARG A 61 20.43 2.10 -2.01
N ASN A 62 20.75 3.39 -1.96
CA ASN A 62 20.01 4.34 -1.12
C ASN A 62 18.51 4.34 -1.48
N GLY A 63 17.64 4.23 -0.48
CA GLY A 63 16.19 4.08 -0.61
C GLY A 63 15.72 2.68 -1.05
N GLN A 64 16.62 1.72 -1.29
CA GLN A 64 16.22 0.40 -1.77
C GLN A 64 15.41 -0.34 -0.70
N HIS A 65 14.24 -0.82 -1.11
CA HIS A 65 13.29 -1.58 -0.26
C HIS A 65 12.77 -0.81 0.97
N ILE A 66 12.98 0.50 1.03
CA ILE A 66 12.25 1.40 1.92
C ILE A 66 10.99 1.85 1.18
N ARG A 67 9.86 1.91 1.88
CA ARG A 67 8.60 2.42 1.35
C ARG A 67 8.29 3.72 2.06
N ASP A 68 8.24 4.82 1.32
CA ASP A 68 8.05 6.13 1.94
C ASP A 68 6.61 6.27 2.47
N ALA A 69 6.45 7.03 3.55
CA ALA A 69 5.12 7.31 4.08
C ALA A 69 4.29 8.08 3.04
N GLY A 70 3.11 7.56 2.71
CA GLY A 70 2.21 8.15 1.71
C GLY A 70 2.54 7.82 0.26
N GLU A 71 3.42 6.85 -0.01
CA GLU A 71 3.76 6.41 -1.37
C GLU A 71 2.55 5.89 -2.16
N GLU A 72 1.59 5.22 -1.49
CA GLU A 72 0.35 4.74 -2.14
C GLU A 72 -0.72 5.82 -2.25
N ALA A 73 -0.80 6.73 -1.27
CA ALA A 73 -1.70 7.87 -1.28
C ALA A 73 -1.22 8.93 -0.27
N ALA A 74 -1.27 10.20 -0.66
CA ALA A 74 -0.90 11.29 0.22
C ALA A 74 -2.01 11.62 1.22
N ALA A 75 -1.62 12.15 2.38
CA ALA A 75 -2.58 12.67 3.35
C ALA A 75 -3.40 13.81 2.70
N GLY A 76 -4.73 13.68 2.73
CA GLY A 76 -5.65 14.65 2.12
C GLY A 76 -5.90 14.44 0.63
N GLU A 77 -5.32 13.41 0.01
CA GLU A 77 -5.63 13.05 -1.37
C GLU A 77 -7.08 12.56 -1.51
N LEU A 78 -7.73 12.94 -2.62
CA LEU A 78 -9.07 12.47 -2.95
C LEU A 78 -9.01 11.02 -3.43
N LEU A 79 -9.37 10.08 -2.56
CA LEU A 79 -9.36 8.65 -2.89
C LEU A 79 -10.57 8.21 -3.74
N ILE A 80 -11.76 8.69 -3.39
CA ILE A 80 -13.02 8.31 -4.06
C ILE A 80 -13.76 9.59 -4.40
N LYS A 81 -14.03 9.80 -5.69
CA LYS A 81 -14.78 10.97 -6.15
C LYS A 81 -16.26 10.82 -5.77
N SER A 82 -16.89 11.91 -5.34
CA SER A 82 -18.34 11.94 -5.14
C SER A 82 -19.12 11.64 -6.43
N GLY A 83 -20.28 10.99 -6.30
CA GLY A 83 -21.17 10.65 -7.41
C GLY A 83 -20.82 9.36 -8.16
N VAL A 84 -19.80 8.62 -7.71
CA VAL A 84 -19.49 7.29 -8.28
C VAL A 84 -20.34 6.19 -7.64
N VAL A 85 -20.62 5.15 -8.41
CA VAL A 85 -21.21 3.92 -7.86
C VAL A 85 -20.13 3.17 -7.09
N LEU A 86 -20.37 2.92 -5.80
CA LEU A 86 -19.44 2.15 -4.97
C LEU A 86 -19.37 0.71 -5.45
N ASN A 87 -18.14 0.20 -5.58
CA ASN A 87 -17.83 -1.17 -5.95
C ASN A 87 -16.87 -1.75 -4.88
N PRO A 88 -16.53 -3.04 -4.92
CA PRO A 88 -15.65 -3.63 -3.91
C PRO A 88 -14.29 -2.96 -3.76
N ALA A 89 -13.70 -2.46 -4.85
CA ALA A 89 -12.41 -1.76 -4.81
C ALA A 89 -12.52 -0.41 -4.06
N HIS A 90 -13.61 0.34 -4.27
CA HIS A 90 -13.88 1.56 -3.53
C HIS A 90 -14.02 1.29 -2.02
N LEU A 91 -14.73 0.22 -1.65
CA LEU A 91 -14.91 -0.17 -0.25
C LEU A 91 -13.58 -0.59 0.40
N ALA A 92 -12.75 -1.35 -0.32
CA ALA A 92 -11.42 -1.73 0.15
C ALA A 92 -10.53 -0.50 0.37
N LEU A 93 -10.58 0.48 -0.54
CA LEU A 93 -9.82 1.72 -0.42
C LEU A 93 -10.30 2.58 0.77
N ALA A 94 -11.61 2.68 0.99
CA ALA A 94 -12.17 3.36 2.15
C ALA A 94 -11.73 2.70 3.47
N ALA A 95 -11.75 1.36 3.53
CA ALA A 95 -11.29 0.61 4.69
C ALA A 95 -9.78 0.80 4.94
N LEU A 96 -8.96 0.78 3.88
CA LEU A 96 -7.52 1.09 3.98
C LEU A 96 -7.27 2.49 4.54
N ALA A 97 -8.13 3.45 4.19
CA ALA A 97 -8.09 4.82 4.70
C ALA A 97 -8.68 4.99 6.11
N GLY A 98 -9.08 3.89 6.78
CA GLY A 98 -9.67 3.92 8.12
C GLY A 98 -11.08 4.51 8.17
N ARG A 99 -11.86 4.37 7.09
CA ARG A 99 -13.26 4.82 7.00
C ARG A 99 -14.21 3.64 7.07
N ASP A 100 -14.82 3.45 8.24
CA ASP A 100 -15.82 2.39 8.47
C ASP A 100 -17.21 2.75 7.93
N GLU A 101 -17.49 4.05 7.78
CA GLU A 101 -18.75 4.58 7.27
C GLU A 101 -18.50 5.51 6.07
N LEU A 102 -19.43 5.47 5.11
CA LEU A 102 -19.40 6.30 3.91
C LEU A 102 -20.75 7.00 3.72
N ASP A 103 -20.70 8.31 3.53
CA ASP A 103 -21.86 9.08 3.12
C ASP A 103 -22.24 8.70 1.69
N VAL A 104 -23.47 8.20 1.51
CA VAL A 104 -24.00 7.81 0.21
C VAL A 104 -25.33 8.49 -0.06
N LEU A 105 -25.65 8.65 -1.35
CA LEU A 105 -26.98 9.05 -1.74
C LEU A 105 -27.96 7.93 -1.38
N GLY A 106 -29.03 8.28 -0.66
CA GLY A 106 -30.12 7.36 -0.36
C GLY A 106 -30.77 6.81 -1.63
N LYS A 107 -31.39 5.62 -1.53
CA LYS A 107 -32.10 5.02 -2.65
C LYS A 107 -33.27 5.93 -3.07
N PRO A 108 -33.41 6.28 -4.36
CA PRO A 108 -34.57 7.01 -4.83
C PRO A 108 -35.86 6.26 -4.49
N LEU A 109 -36.81 6.94 -3.87
CA LEU A 109 -38.14 6.41 -3.62
C LEU A 109 -39.03 6.75 -4.82
N VAL A 110 -39.49 5.73 -5.53
CA VAL A 110 -40.33 5.90 -6.72
C VAL A 110 -41.71 5.33 -6.43
N LYS A 111 -42.76 6.13 -6.67
CA LYS A 111 -44.15 5.67 -6.69
C LYS A 111 -44.61 5.55 -8.13
N MET A 112 -45.23 4.43 -8.47
CA MET A 112 -45.87 4.22 -9.76
C MET A 112 -47.38 4.34 -9.61
N VAL A 113 -48.01 5.08 -10.51
CA VAL A 113 -49.47 5.17 -10.62
C VAL A 113 -49.83 4.61 -11.98
N LEU A 114 -50.73 3.64 -12.01
CA LEU A 114 -51.32 3.15 -13.24
C LEU A 114 -52.67 3.82 -13.43
N THR A 115 -52.93 4.33 -14.63
CA THR A 115 -54.17 5.04 -14.98
C THR A 115 -54.70 4.47 -16.28
N GLY A 116 -56.02 4.33 -16.36
CA GLY A 116 -56.71 3.71 -17.50
C GLY A 116 -57.67 2.63 -17.01
N ALA A 117 -58.89 2.62 -17.54
CA ALA A 117 -59.89 1.61 -17.20
C ALA A 117 -59.55 0.24 -17.82
N GLU A 118 -58.72 0.25 -18.86
CA GLU A 118 -58.14 -0.88 -19.58
C GLU A 118 -56.95 -1.53 -18.84
N VAL A 119 -56.45 -0.91 -17.76
CA VAL A 119 -55.28 -1.42 -17.06
C VAL A 119 -55.65 -2.64 -16.22
N VAL A 120 -55.26 -3.81 -16.72
CA VAL A 120 -55.28 -5.06 -15.96
C VAL A 120 -54.09 -5.09 -15.00
N THR A 121 -54.34 -4.99 -13.69
CA THR A 121 -53.29 -4.90 -12.66
C THR A 121 -52.67 -6.25 -12.26
N ALA A 122 -53.23 -7.37 -12.73
CA ALA A 122 -52.72 -8.72 -12.47
C ALA A 122 -53.25 -9.73 -13.49
N GLY A 123 -52.45 -10.76 -13.79
CA GLY A 123 -52.82 -11.82 -14.74
C GLY A 123 -52.51 -11.47 -16.20
N VAL A 124 -52.93 -12.35 -17.12
CA VAL A 124 -52.75 -12.17 -18.57
C VAL A 124 -54.01 -11.51 -19.15
N PRO A 125 -53.91 -10.37 -19.87
CA PRO A 125 -55.07 -9.74 -20.51
C PRO A 125 -55.71 -10.65 -21.57
N ALA A 126 -57.04 -10.65 -21.64
CA ALA A 126 -57.77 -11.29 -22.74
C ALA A 126 -57.90 -10.35 -23.94
N PRO A 127 -58.06 -10.86 -25.17
CA PRO A 127 -58.32 -10.02 -26.33
C PRO A 127 -59.57 -9.15 -26.13
N GLY A 128 -59.40 -7.82 -26.20
CA GLY A 128 -60.50 -6.85 -26.06
C GLY A 128 -60.82 -6.42 -24.62
N ALA A 129 -59.99 -6.79 -23.64
CA ALA A 129 -59.99 -6.19 -22.30
C ALA A 129 -59.17 -4.90 -22.25
#